data_AF-A0A453L2A0-F1
#
_entry.id   AF-A0A453L2A0-F1
#
_cell.length_a   1.000
_cell.length_b   1.000
_cell.length_c   1.000
_cell.angle_alpha   90.00
_cell.angle_beta   90.00
_cell.angle_gamma   90.00
#
_symmetry.space_group_name_H-M   'P 1'
#
loop_
_entity.id
_entity.type
_entity.pdbx_description
1 polymer ?
#
loop_
_entity_poly.entity_id
_entity_poly.type
_entity_poly.pdbx_seq_one_letter_code
_entity_poly.pdbx_strand_id
1 'polypeptide(L)'
;MLCTSDSTRMAGRAPRWPPTRNAPRTPTTSSWAPSWEGEEKAQDAIFYSYTRYINGFAATLEEEDAMQISKHPSVISVFPNRGHKLHTTRSWEFLGMEKDGRVRPNSIWAKARYGEGVIIGNLDTGVWPEAGSFSDDGMGPVPARWRGVCHDQSSSDDAQVRCNRKLIGAQYFNKGYA
;
A
#
# COMPACT_ATOMS: atom_id res chain seq x y z
N MET A 1 -5.79 5.04 -0.28
CA MET A 1 -6.93 5.50 -1.08
C MET A 1 -8.11 4.60 -0.74
N LEU A 2 -9.19 5.12 -0.19
CA LEU A 2 -10.40 4.35 0.08
C LEU A 2 -11.60 5.25 -0.12
N CYS A 3 -12.39 4.95 -1.14
CA CYS A 3 -13.69 5.56 -1.39
C CYS A 3 -14.66 4.46 -1.89
N THR A 4 -15.93 4.82 -1.92
CA THR A 4 -17.09 3.96 -2.19
C THR A 4 -17.52 3.99 -3.66
N SER A 5 -17.70 2.83 -4.29
CA SER A 5 -18.83 2.47 -5.17
C SER A 5 -18.76 1.01 -5.60
N ASP A 6 -19.92 0.41 -5.84
CA ASP A 6 -20.15 -0.98 -6.27
C ASP A 6 -19.46 -1.29 -7.61
N SER A 7 -18.52 -2.24 -7.60
CA SER A 7 -18.14 -3.05 -8.76
C SER A 7 -17.30 -4.25 -8.29
N THR A 8 -17.67 -5.45 -8.72
CA THR A 8 -17.07 -6.73 -8.34
C THR A 8 -15.68 -6.91 -8.97
N ARG A 9 -14.64 -6.33 -8.39
CA ARG A 9 -13.22 -6.59 -8.77
C ARG A 9 -12.67 -7.65 -7.82
N MET A 10 -11.72 -8.53 -8.20
CA MET A 10 -11.25 -9.57 -7.25
C MET A 10 -9.73 -9.68 -7.11
N ALA A 11 -9.26 -10.14 -5.93
CA ALA A 11 -7.84 -10.43 -5.65
C ALA A 11 -7.63 -11.88 -5.23
N GLY A 12 -6.66 -12.56 -5.86
CA GLY A 12 -6.32 -13.98 -5.62
C GLY A 12 -5.00 -14.20 -4.86
N ARG A 13 -4.90 -15.26 -4.03
CA ARG A 13 -3.68 -15.66 -3.30
C ARG A 13 -3.12 -17.00 -3.83
N ALA A 14 -1.81 -17.09 -4.06
CA ALA A 14 -1.08 -18.29 -4.50
C ALA A 14 -0.10 -18.80 -3.40
N PRO A 15 0.40 -20.06 -3.47
CA PRO A 15 1.14 -20.71 -2.39
C PRO A 15 2.54 -20.11 -2.13
N ARG A 16 3.10 -20.44 -0.96
CA ARG A 16 4.44 -20.04 -0.51
C ARG A 16 5.50 -21.02 -1.06
N TRP A 17 6.47 -20.53 -1.84
CA TRP A 17 7.65 -21.31 -2.24
C TRP A 17 8.73 -21.25 -1.13
N PRO A 18 9.48 -22.34 -0.87
CA PRO A 18 10.65 -22.29 0.01
C PRO A 18 11.78 -21.44 -0.64
N PRO A 19 12.66 -20.82 0.16
CA PRO A 19 13.69 -19.92 -0.35
C PRO A 19 14.83 -20.75 -0.96
N THR A 20 14.73 -21.08 -2.25
CA THR A 20 15.87 -21.58 -3.01
C THR A 20 16.59 -20.40 -3.65
N ARG A 21 17.93 -20.42 -3.57
CA ARG A 21 18.84 -19.36 -4.08
C ARG A 21 18.81 -19.17 -5.60
N ASN A 22 17.99 -19.94 -6.31
CA ASN A 22 17.69 -19.85 -7.73
C ASN A 22 16.17 -19.96 -7.90
N ALA A 23 15.43 -18.92 -7.54
CA ALA A 23 14.01 -18.83 -7.86
C ALA A 23 13.88 -18.62 -9.39
N PRO A 24 13.05 -19.39 -10.11
CA PRO A 24 12.76 -19.12 -11.50
C PRO A 24 12.24 -17.69 -11.64
N ARG A 25 12.59 -17.06 -12.77
CA ARG A 25 12.09 -15.76 -13.20
C ARG A 25 10.59 -15.64 -12.90
N THR A 26 10.18 -14.42 -12.52
CA THR A 26 8.80 -13.89 -12.51
C THR A 26 7.76 -14.84 -13.08
N PRO A 27 6.62 -15.12 -12.41
CA PRO A 27 5.58 -15.93 -13.01
C PRO A 27 5.22 -15.29 -14.35
N THR A 28 5.68 -15.91 -15.43
CA THR A 28 5.32 -15.52 -16.78
C THR A 28 3.85 -15.84 -16.90
N THR A 29 3.14 -14.96 -17.60
CA THR A 29 1.74 -15.06 -18.02
C THR A 29 1.40 -16.46 -18.56
N SER A 30 2.39 -17.17 -19.11
CA SER A 30 2.31 -18.57 -19.54
C SER A 30 1.98 -19.63 -18.47
N SER A 31 2.19 -19.37 -17.18
CA SER A 31 1.94 -20.38 -16.11
C SER A 31 0.49 -20.44 -15.63
N TRP A 32 -0.35 -19.48 -16.02
CA TRP A 32 -1.76 -19.35 -15.62
C TRP A 32 -2.73 -19.47 -16.81
N ALA A 33 -2.21 -19.78 -18.00
CA ALA A 33 -2.96 -19.84 -19.25
C ALA A 33 -3.33 -21.28 -19.68
N PRO A 34 -4.15 -22.04 -18.93
CA PRO A 34 -4.91 -23.14 -19.55
C PRO A 34 -6.42 -22.88 -19.68
N SER A 35 -6.95 -21.71 -19.28
CA SER A 35 -8.40 -21.44 -19.42
C SER A 35 -8.78 -20.02 -19.80
N TRP A 36 -7.81 -19.18 -20.18
CA TRP A 36 -8.09 -17.85 -20.72
C TRP A 36 -8.03 -17.91 -22.24
N GLU A 37 -9.07 -17.44 -22.91
CA GLU A 37 -8.97 -17.01 -24.30
C GLU A 37 -7.96 -15.84 -24.36
N GLY A 38 -6.69 -16.16 -24.58
CA GLY A 38 -5.61 -15.21 -24.85
C GLY A 38 -4.83 -14.72 -23.63
N GLU A 39 -3.50 -14.83 -23.72
CA GLU A 39 -2.52 -14.22 -22.80
C GLU A 39 -2.69 -12.70 -22.69
N GLU A 40 -3.17 -12.08 -23.77
CA GLU A 40 -3.47 -10.65 -23.89
C GLU A 40 -4.63 -10.22 -22.98
N LYS A 41 -5.75 -10.98 -22.95
CA LYS A 41 -6.89 -10.70 -22.07
C LYS A 41 -6.48 -10.72 -20.59
N ALA A 42 -5.59 -11.64 -20.21
CA ALA A 42 -5.06 -11.72 -18.85
C ALA A 42 -4.14 -10.55 -18.50
N GLN A 43 -3.31 -10.08 -19.44
CA GLN A 43 -2.46 -8.91 -19.24
C GLN A 43 -3.27 -7.62 -19.06
N ASP A 44 -4.34 -7.45 -19.83
CA ASP A 44 -5.21 -6.28 -19.75
C ASP A 44 -6.06 -6.26 -18.46
N ALA A 45 -6.49 -7.43 -17.98
CA ALA A 45 -7.28 -7.55 -16.77
C ALA A 45 -6.48 -7.27 -15.49
N ILE A 46 -5.20 -7.69 -15.44
CA ILE A 46 -4.36 -7.60 -14.24
C ILE A 46 -3.71 -6.23 -14.12
N PHE A 47 -4.14 -5.45 -13.11
CA PHE A 47 -3.61 -4.11 -12.87
C PHE A 47 -2.60 -4.02 -11.72
N TYR A 48 -2.51 -5.04 -10.85
CA TYR A 48 -1.44 -5.19 -9.86
C TYR A 48 -1.00 -6.64 -9.70
N SER A 49 0.31 -6.84 -9.48
CA SER A 49 0.91 -8.14 -9.16
C SER A 49 1.71 -8.05 -7.86
N TYR A 50 1.57 -9.07 -7.02
CA TYR A 50 2.18 -9.17 -5.70
C TYR A 50 3.07 -10.41 -5.64
N THR A 51 4.34 -10.24 -5.26
CA THR A 51 5.33 -11.33 -5.21
C THR A 51 6.19 -11.36 -3.94
N ARG A 52 6.07 -10.35 -3.07
CA ARG A 52 6.95 -10.20 -1.88
C ARG A 52 6.37 -10.86 -0.63
N TYR A 53 5.25 -10.33 -0.13
CA TYR A 53 4.60 -10.80 1.10
C TYR A 53 3.40 -11.70 0.83
N ILE A 54 2.81 -11.53 -0.34
CA ILE A 54 1.70 -12.31 -0.88
C ILE A 54 2.08 -12.61 -2.32
N ASN A 55 1.84 -13.85 -2.76
CA ASN A 55 1.87 -14.21 -4.17
C ASN A 55 0.44 -14.06 -4.67
N GLY A 56 0.18 -13.19 -5.64
CA GLY A 56 -1.19 -12.91 -6.07
C GLY A 56 -1.28 -11.76 -7.05
N PHE A 57 -2.49 -11.44 -7.47
CA PHE A 57 -2.77 -10.32 -8.36
C PHE A 57 -4.12 -9.68 -8.03
N ALA A 58 -4.32 -8.46 -8.51
CA ALA A 58 -5.62 -7.79 -8.55
C ALA A 58 -6.00 -7.56 -10.01
N ALA A 59 -7.23 -7.93 -10.36
CA ALA A 59 -7.72 -7.86 -11.72
C ALA A 59 -9.18 -7.40 -11.78
N THR A 60 -9.55 -6.82 -12.91
CA THR A 60 -10.95 -6.60 -13.29
C THR A 60 -11.42 -7.83 -14.04
N LEU A 61 -12.41 -8.52 -13.49
CA LEU A 61 -12.88 -9.81 -13.99
C LEU A 61 -14.40 -9.84 -13.97
N GLU A 62 -14.99 -10.53 -14.94
CA GLU A 62 -16.39 -10.95 -14.85
C GLU A 62 -16.57 -11.98 -13.73
N GLU A 63 -17.79 -12.10 -13.22
CA GLU A 63 -18.09 -12.99 -12.09
C GLU A 63 -17.82 -14.46 -12.44
N GLU A 64 -18.13 -14.85 -13.66
CA GLU A 64 -17.90 -16.19 -14.20
C GLU A 64 -16.39 -16.51 -14.23
N ASP A 65 -15.59 -15.57 -14.73
CA ASP A 65 -14.13 -15.70 -14.80
C ASP A 65 -13.54 -15.83 -13.39
N ALA A 66 -13.99 -15.01 -12.44
CA ALA A 66 -13.56 -15.09 -11.04
C ALA A 66 -13.94 -16.43 -10.39
N MET A 67 -15.13 -16.96 -10.67
CA MET A 67 -15.56 -18.28 -10.20
C MET A 67 -14.67 -19.40 -10.77
N GLN A 68 -14.29 -19.33 -12.04
CA GLN A 68 -13.39 -20.33 -12.64
C GLN A 68 -12.00 -20.30 -12.01
N ILE A 69 -11.43 -19.11 -11.82
CA ILE A 69 -10.13 -18.93 -11.14
C ILE A 69 -10.19 -19.50 -9.72
N SER A 70 -11.28 -19.29 -8.99
CA SER A 70 -11.41 -19.75 -7.61
C SER A 70 -11.32 -21.28 -7.45
N LYS A 71 -11.63 -22.03 -8.53
CA LYS A 71 -11.56 -23.50 -8.57
C LYS A 71 -10.17 -24.02 -8.91
N HIS A 72 -9.25 -23.15 -9.35
CA HIS A 72 -7.91 -23.56 -9.74
C HIS A 72 -7.11 -24.02 -8.51
N PRO A 73 -6.45 -25.20 -8.53
CA PRO A 73 -5.75 -25.74 -7.35
C PRO A 73 -4.66 -24.84 -6.75
N SER A 74 -4.05 -23.97 -7.57
CA SER A 74 -3.04 -23.00 -7.14
C SER A 74 -3.63 -21.70 -6.56
N VAL A 75 -4.95 -21.54 -6.53
CA VAL A 75 -5.65 -20.38 -5.98
C VAL A 75 -6.22 -20.75 -4.62
N ILE A 76 -5.74 -20.07 -3.58
CA ILE A 76 -6.15 -20.32 -2.19
C ILE A 76 -7.49 -19.65 -1.89
N SER A 77 -7.69 -18.45 -2.42
CA SER A 77 -8.85 -17.61 -2.11
C SER A 77 -8.97 -16.50 -3.14
N VAL A 78 -10.20 -16.11 -3.42
CA VAL A 78 -10.55 -14.97 -4.28
C VAL A 78 -11.52 -14.08 -3.49
N PHE A 79 -11.25 -12.77 -3.42
CA PHE A 79 -12.08 -11.83 -2.66
C PHE A 79 -12.50 -10.64 -3.51
N PRO A 80 -13.75 -10.17 -3.43
CA PRO A 80 -14.15 -8.93 -4.05
C PRO A 80 -13.45 -7.73 -3.38
N ASN A 81 -12.94 -6.82 -4.19
CA ASN A 81 -12.43 -5.52 -3.82
C ASN A 81 -13.59 -4.66 -3.33
N ARG A 82 -13.39 -3.98 -2.21
CA ARG A 82 -14.43 -3.16 -1.59
C ARG A 82 -13.83 -1.86 -1.10
N GLY A 83 -14.59 -0.77 -1.25
CA GLY A 83 -14.31 0.47 -0.56
C GLY A 83 -14.46 0.29 0.95
N HIS A 84 -13.54 0.85 1.72
CA HIS A 84 -13.61 0.85 3.18
C HIS A 84 -13.88 2.27 3.69
N LYS A 85 -14.60 2.38 4.82
CA LYS A 85 -14.89 3.67 5.45
C LYS A 85 -13.72 4.11 6.32
N LEU A 86 -13.40 5.41 6.28
CA LEU A 86 -12.39 5.99 7.15
C LEU A 86 -12.88 5.98 8.60
N HIS A 87 -11.99 5.60 9.50
CA HIS A 87 -12.19 5.74 10.94
C HIS A 87 -11.15 6.73 11.46
N THR A 88 -11.58 7.90 11.92
CA THR A 88 -10.70 8.84 12.62
C THR A 88 -11.20 9.01 14.05
N THR A 89 -10.29 8.85 15.01
CA THR A 89 -10.58 9.12 16.43
C THR A 89 -9.85 10.39 16.88
N ARG A 90 -10.59 11.34 17.45
CA ARG A 90 -10.05 12.38 18.35
C ARG A 90 -9.44 11.69 19.57
N SER A 91 -8.11 11.71 19.72
CA SER A 91 -7.44 10.82 20.69
C SER A 91 -6.35 11.45 21.56
N TRP A 92 -5.76 12.58 21.18
CA TRP A 92 -4.53 13.03 21.86
C TRP A 92 -4.75 13.57 23.28
N GLU A 93 -5.81 14.34 23.51
CA GLU A 93 -6.15 14.85 24.84
C GLU A 93 -6.67 13.72 25.76
N PHE A 94 -7.45 12.79 25.20
CA PHE A 94 -7.95 11.62 25.92
C PHE A 94 -6.83 10.72 26.46
N LEU A 95 -5.72 10.61 25.75
CA LEU A 95 -4.57 9.79 26.16
C LEU A 95 -3.66 10.47 27.19
N GLY A 96 -3.98 11.69 27.63
CA GLY A 96 -3.24 12.41 28.68
C GLY A 96 -1.75 12.64 28.34
N MET A 97 -1.42 12.67 27.05
CA MET A 97 -0.03 12.73 26.57
C MET A 97 0.60 14.12 26.69
N GLU A 98 -0.23 15.14 26.92
CA GLU A 98 0.14 16.52 27.12
C GLU A 98 -0.57 17.07 28.36
N LYS A 99 0.10 17.94 29.12
CA LYS A 99 -0.55 18.72 30.16
C LYS A 99 -0.17 20.19 29.98
N ASP A 100 -1.18 21.06 29.87
CA ASP A 100 -1.02 22.51 29.77
C ASP A 100 -0.10 22.95 28.60
N GLY A 101 -0.21 22.32 27.44
CA GLY A 101 0.60 22.69 26.27
C GLY A 101 2.03 22.14 26.28
N ARG A 102 2.38 21.26 27.23
CA ARG A 102 3.76 20.83 27.48
C ARG A 102 3.92 19.32 27.64
N VAL A 103 4.96 18.81 27.01
CA VAL A 103 5.43 17.43 27.13
C VAL A 103 6.33 17.33 28.37
N ARG A 104 5.97 16.47 29.32
CA ARG A 104 6.80 16.26 30.51
C ARG A 104 8.13 15.57 30.16
N PRO A 105 9.26 15.92 30.79
CA PRO A 105 10.55 15.25 30.56
C PRO A 105 10.54 13.73 30.79
N ASN A 106 9.68 13.26 31.70
CA ASN A 106 9.53 11.82 32.00
C ASN A 106 8.42 11.13 31.20
N SER A 107 7.84 11.80 30.20
CA SER A 107 6.77 11.26 29.34
C SER A 107 7.27 10.12 28.45
N ILE A 108 6.33 9.33 27.92
CA ILE A 108 6.62 8.31 26.92
C ILE A 108 7.28 8.92 25.68
N TRP A 109 6.93 10.14 25.27
CA TRP A 109 7.56 10.78 24.12
C TRP A 109 9.04 11.05 24.33
N ALA A 110 9.42 11.60 25.48
CA ALA A 110 10.83 11.83 25.80
C ALA A 110 11.60 10.50 25.90
N LYS A 111 11.04 9.49 26.58
CA LYS A 111 11.64 8.15 26.68
C LYS A 111 11.78 7.44 25.34
N ALA A 112 10.83 7.64 24.43
CA ALA A 112 10.83 7.10 23.07
C ALA A 112 11.56 8.00 22.06
N ARG A 113 12.27 9.05 22.52
CA ARG A 113 12.94 10.04 21.65
C ARG A 113 12.02 10.57 20.55
N TYR A 114 10.77 10.85 20.89
CA TYR A 114 9.75 11.36 19.97
C TYR A 114 9.55 10.50 18.70
N GLY A 115 9.87 9.20 18.78
CA GLY A 115 9.77 8.26 17.65
C GLY A 115 10.95 8.33 16.68
N GLU A 116 12.08 8.88 17.07
CA GLU A 116 13.27 8.95 16.22
C GLU A 116 13.67 7.56 15.68
N GLY A 117 13.89 7.47 14.36
CA GLY A 117 14.22 6.22 13.67
C GLY A 117 13.04 5.28 13.41
N VAL A 118 11.85 5.61 13.93
CA VAL A 118 10.60 4.91 13.61
C VAL A 118 10.01 5.48 12.32
N ILE A 119 9.48 4.59 11.48
CA ILE A 119 8.82 4.96 10.22
C ILE A 119 7.38 4.47 10.31
N ILE A 120 6.43 5.38 10.15
CA ILE A 120 5.00 5.09 10.19
C ILE A 120 4.47 5.11 8.76
N GLY A 121 3.93 3.99 8.30
CA GLY A 121 3.20 3.92 7.04
C GLY A 121 1.74 4.28 7.27
N ASN A 122 1.25 5.35 6.65
CA ASN A 122 -0.17 5.72 6.69
C ASN A 122 -0.86 5.29 5.39
N LEU A 123 -1.96 4.55 5.51
CA LEU A 123 -2.79 4.14 4.38
C LEU A 123 -4.07 4.97 4.39
N ASP A 124 -4.02 6.13 3.75
CA ASP A 124 -5.09 7.13 3.77
C ASP A 124 -5.46 7.56 2.34
N THR A 125 -6.29 8.58 2.24
CA THR A 125 -6.73 9.29 1.03
C THR A 125 -5.62 10.11 0.37
N GLY A 126 -4.54 10.41 1.10
CA GLY A 126 -3.40 11.13 0.57
C GLY A 126 -2.66 11.88 1.65
N VAL A 127 -1.98 12.94 1.25
CA VAL A 127 -1.23 13.85 2.12
C VAL A 127 -1.27 15.24 1.51
N TRP A 128 -1.22 16.28 2.35
CA TRP A 128 -1.00 17.66 1.94
C TRP A 128 0.44 18.04 2.31
N PRO A 129 1.43 17.91 1.40
CA PRO A 129 2.85 18.02 1.73
C PRO A 129 3.25 19.40 2.25
N GLU A 130 2.57 20.46 1.83
CA GLU A 130 2.88 21.86 2.16
C GLU A 130 2.42 22.24 3.58
N ALA A 131 1.72 21.36 4.28
CA ALA A 131 1.24 21.64 5.62
C ALA A 131 2.42 21.67 6.61
N GLY A 132 2.44 22.65 7.53
CA GLY A 132 3.53 22.81 8.50
C GLY A 132 3.82 21.58 9.37
N SER A 133 2.82 20.71 9.59
CA SER A 133 2.98 19.42 10.28
C SER A 133 3.93 18.44 9.58
N PHE A 134 4.21 18.65 8.30
CA PHE A 134 5.16 17.88 7.49
C PHE A 134 6.48 18.63 7.24
N SER A 135 6.72 19.77 7.90
CA SER A 135 8.05 20.40 7.90
C SER A 135 9.11 19.42 8.44
N ASP A 136 10.31 19.48 7.86
CA ASP A 136 11.45 18.70 8.30
C ASP A 136 12.46 19.49 9.14
N ASP A 137 12.04 20.65 9.66
CA ASP A 137 12.78 21.41 10.65
C ASP A 137 13.05 20.56 11.90
N GLY A 138 14.30 20.52 12.34
CA GLY A 138 14.73 19.70 13.48
C GLY A 138 14.76 18.19 13.22
N MET A 139 14.47 17.72 12.00
CA MET A 139 14.57 16.30 11.66
C MET A 139 16.03 15.89 11.38
N GLY A 140 16.38 14.65 11.75
CA GLY A 140 17.62 14.01 11.35
C GLY A 140 17.61 13.51 9.89
N PRO A 141 18.66 12.82 9.44
CA PRO A 141 18.66 12.18 8.12
C PRO A 141 17.61 11.06 8.05
N VAL A 142 17.11 10.80 6.83
CA VAL A 142 16.21 9.66 6.58
C VAL A 142 16.93 8.36 6.99
N PRO A 143 16.29 7.45 7.75
CA PRO A 143 16.95 6.22 8.19
C PRO A 143 17.51 5.41 7.02
N ALA A 144 18.78 5.00 7.08
CA ALA A 144 19.46 4.31 5.98
C ALA A 144 18.81 2.98 5.54
N ARG A 145 17.97 2.40 6.40
CA ARG A 145 17.16 1.20 6.12
C ARG A 145 15.92 1.48 5.26
N TRP A 146 15.56 2.75 5.04
CA TRP A 146 14.43 3.13 4.21
C TRP A 146 14.68 2.73 2.75
N ARG A 147 13.65 2.16 2.14
CA ARG A 147 13.66 1.67 0.74
C ARG A 147 12.38 2.05 0.00
N GLY A 148 11.53 2.87 0.62
CA GLY A 148 10.32 3.37 -0.06
C GLY A 148 10.69 4.44 -1.07
N VAL A 149 9.74 4.73 -1.96
CA VAL A 149 9.89 5.72 -3.01
C VAL A 149 9.02 6.94 -2.72
N CYS A 150 9.48 8.09 -3.16
CA CYS A 150 8.61 9.22 -3.45
C CYS A 150 8.35 9.16 -4.94
N HIS A 151 7.09 9.23 -5.37
CA HIS A 151 6.80 9.23 -6.80
C HIS A 151 7.25 10.58 -7.41
N ASP A 152 8.23 10.53 -8.33
CA ASP A 152 8.98 11.70 -8.80
C ASP A 152 8.29 12.45 -9.96
N GLN A 153 8.07 13.75 -9.76
CA GLN A 153 8.79 14.88 -10.39
C GLN A 153 9.09 14.93 -11.91
N SER A 154 8.68 13.94 -12.71
CA SER A 154 8.99 13.85 -14.15
C SER A 154 7.81 14.03 -15.10
N SER A 155 6.57 14.01 -14.59
CA SER A 155 5.37 14.36 -15.35
C SER A 155 4.93 15.78 -15.03
N SER A 156 4.57 16.53 -16.06
CA SER A 156 4.16 17.95 -16.07
C SER A 156 2.89 18.29 -15.28
N ASP A 157 2.46 17.45 -14.34
CA ASP A 157 1.14 17.54 -13.72
C ASP A 157 1.24 18.06 -12.28
N ASP A 158 0.29 18.91 -11.88
CA ASP A 158 0.15 19.59 -10.58
C ASP A 158 0.01 18.66 -9.34
N ALA A 159 0.16 17.34 -9.50
CA ALA A 159 -0.07 16.32 -8.49
C ALA A 159 1.22 15.75 -7.85
N GLN A 160 2.35 16.46 -7.95
CA GLN A 160 3.63 15.97 -7.44
C GLN A 160 3.76 16.14 -5.92
N VAL A 161 3.83 15.03 -5.17
CA VAL A 161 4.16 15.06 -3.75
C VAL A 161 5.66 15.27 -3.58
N ARG A 162 6.06 16.39 -2.96
CA ARG A 162 7.46 16.65 -2.61
C ARG A 162 7.79 16.02 -1.26
N CYS A 163 8.58 14.96 -1.29
CA CYS A 163 9.11 14.35 -0.07
C CYS A 163 10.28 15.16 0.50
N ASN A 164 10.45 15.08 1.82
CA ASN A 164 11.53 15.69 2.59
C ASN A 164 11.98 14.72 3.70
N ARG A 165 12.69 15.19 4.73
CA ARG A 165 13.14 14.30 5.83
C ARG A 165 12.05 13.93 6.83
N LYS A 166 10.85 14.53 6.72
CA LYS A 166 9.66 14.20 7.51
C LYS A 166 8.71 13.28 6.74
N LEU A 167 8.26 13.71 5.56
CA LEU A 167 7.50 12.91 4.60
C LEU A 167 8.50 12.21 3.65
N ILE A 168 8.99 11.05 4.06
CA ILE A 168 10.11 10.37 3.38
C ILE A 168 9.70 9.47 2.21
N GLY A 169 8.40 9.33 1.95
CA GLY A 169 7.88 8.63 0.79
C GLY A 169 6.37 8.79 0.66
N ALA A 170 5.90 8.75 -0.58
CA ALA A 170 4.51 8.95 -0.95
C ALA A 170 4.21 8.12 -2.20
N GLN A 171 3.18 7.28 -2.11
CA GLN A 171 2.71 6.43 -3.20
C GLN A 171 1.18 6.35 -3.14
N TYR A 172 0.56 6.22 -4.31
CA TYR A 172 -0.87 6.04 -4.45
C TYR A 172 -1.16 4.74 -5.22
N PHE A 173 -2.29 4.11 -4.90
CA PHE A 173 -2.74 2.86 -5.50
C PHE A 173 -4.20 3.02 -5.88
N ASN A 174 -4.46 3.48 -7.11
CA ASN A 174 -5.79 3.86 -7.58
C ASN A 174 -6.30 3.01 -8.75
N LYS A 175 -5.50 2.12 -9.34
CA LYS A 175 -5.93 1.32 -10.51
C LYS A 175 -7.11 0.40 -10.19
N GLY A 176 -7.20 -0.03 -8.93
CA GLY A 176 -8.32 -0.83 -8.42
C GLY A 176 -9.53 -0.01 -7.99
N TYR A 177 -9.48 1.31 -8.10
CA TYR A 177 -10.57 2.23 -7.72
C TYR A 177 -11.49 2.53 -8.92
N ALA A 178 -12.81 2.49 -8.72
CA ALA A 178 -13.85 2.91 -9.68
C ALA A 178 -15.03 3.54 -8.92
#